data_AF-A0A833E7J5-F1
#
_entry.id   AF-A0A833E7J5-F1
#
_cell.length_a   1.000
_cell.length_b   1.000
_cell.length_c   1.000
_cell.angle_alpha   90.00
_cell.angle_beta   90.00
_cell.angle_gamma   90.00
#
_symmetry.space_group_name_H-M   'P 1'
#
loop_
_entity.id
_entity.type
_entity.pdbx_description
1 polymer ?
#
loop_
_entity_poly.entity_id
_entity_poly.type
_entity_poly.pdbx_seq_one_letter_code
_entity_poly.pdbx_strand_id
1 'polypeptide(L)'
;MSRIVRGIDEASIEKTLGIYRIIDEEGNIVGDEPNLDGSTLYKLYEYMVRARVLDEWLLKLQRLGKVAIHAPNLGQEAIVGAVTPLKPDDWVFPSYRDLGVYLVRGMDEEEILDRALYNQDDPLKGSDFAIYGNRRFNMVPTPVPVGNQIPHAVGVAYAMKYLDRDSVTMVMFGDGATSRGDFHAGLNFAGVYRVPVIFVCENNQWAISVPFDRQTRSPSIAFRGLVYGIESIRVDGNDVLAMYKIASEAVEKARKEKEPYLIEMLTYRLGSHTTADDPSKYRSEEEVNRMMKYEPLKRYRNYLIFKGVLTDSEANELYRRYYNYIEDIAKKVLNKGGLPHDVFFHNVFEKLPWNLQDQLREFRESLELMKSLGLEVD
;
A
#
# COMPACT_ATOMS: atom_id res chain seq x y z
N MET A 1 -11.95 21.01 -36.51
CA MET A 1 -12.56 19.70 -36.80
C MET A 1 -11.83 18.50 -36.15
N SER A 2 -10.65 18.67 -35.53
CA SER A 2 -9.88 17.56 -34.91
C SER A 2 -10.31 17.15 -33.49
N ARG A 3 -11.46 17.62 -32.99
CA ARG A 3 -11.99 17.28 -31.65
C ARG A 3 -13.12 16.24 -31.65
N ILE A 4 -13.42 15.63 -32.80
CA ILE A 4 -14.69 14.88 -32.97
C ILE A 4 -14.59 13.42 -32.48
N VAL A 5 -13.40 12.79 -32.50
CA VAL A 5 -13.19 11.45 -31.91
C VAL A 5 -11.77 11.35 -31.35
N ARG A 6 -11.60 11.17 -30.04
CA ARG A 6 -10.33 10.64 -29.48
C ARG A 6 -10.37 9.13 -29.67
N GLY A 7 -9.50 8.61 -30.51
CA GLY A 7 -9.35 7.16 -30.71
C GLY A 7 -8.43 6.56 -29.65
N ILE A 8 -8.67 5.32 -29.29
CA ILE A 8 -7.71 4.47 -28.59
C ILE A 8 -6.89 3.77 -29.68
N ASP A 9 -5.57 3.94 -29.68
CA ASP A 9 -4.69 3.26 -30.63
C ASP A 9 -4.37 1.82 -30.20
N GLU A 10 -3.95 1.01 -31.17
CA GLU A 10 -3.67 -0.42 -30.99
C GLU A 10 -2.53 -0.67 -30.00
N ALA A 11 -1.48 0.15 -30.02
CA ALA A 11 -0.35 0.04 -29.10
C ALA A 11 -0.77 0.27 -27.64
N SER A 12 -1.68 1.21 -27.40
CA SER A 12 -2.27 1.45 -26.09
C SER A 12 -3.09 0.26 -25.61
N ILE A 13 -3.86 -0.36 -26.50
CA ILE A 13 -4.60 -1.60 -26.16
C ILE A 13 -3.63 -2.72 -25.81
N GLU A 14 -2.59 -2.94 -26.62
CA GLU A 14 -1.60 -3.99 -26.40
C GLU A 14 -0.92 -3.87 -25.02
N LYS A 15 -0.50 -2.66 -24.63
CA LYS A 15 0.07 -2.38 -23.30
C LYS A 15 -0.85 -2.71 -22.13
N THR A 16 -2.17 -2.63 -22.34
CA THR A 16 -3.16 -2.94 -21.29
C THR A 16 -3.54 -4.41 -21.23
N LEU A 17 -3.33 -5.18 -22.30
CA LEU A 17 -3.66 -6.59 -22.38
C LEU A 17 -2.45 -7.49 -22.09
N GLY A 18 -1.27 -7.09 -22.55
CA GLY A 18 0.01 -7.72 -22.26
C GLY A 18 0.46 -7.51 -20.81
N ILE A 19 1.55 -8.16 -20.42
CA ILE A 19 2.17 -7.99 -19.10
C ILE A 19 3.61 -7.53 -19.31
N TYR A 20 3.92 -6.30 -18.91
CA TYR A 20 5.28 -5.78 -18.95
C TYR A 20 6.14 -6.44 -17.86
N ARG A 21 7.34 -6.92 -18.23
CA ARG A 21 8.24 -7.69 -17.38
C ARG A 21 9.69 -7.44 -17.80
N ILE A 22 10.61 -7.43 -16.83
CA ILE A 22 12.06 -7.25 -17.01
C ILE A 22 12.83 -8.50 -16.58
N ILE A 23 12.45 -9.16 -15.49
CA ILE A 23 13.01 -10.43 -15.03
C ILE A 23 11.94 -11.52 -15.05
N ASP A 24 12.23 -12.80 -15.29
CA ASP A 24 11.26 -13.90 -15.15
C ASP A 24 11.13 -14.39 -13.69
N GLU A 25 10.31 -15.41 -13.42
CA GLU A 25 10.11 -15.93 -12.06
C GLU A 25 11.38 -16.57 -11.43
N GLU A 26 12.35 -16.97 -12.24
CA GLU A 26 13.66 -17.43 -11.80
C GLU A 26 14.66 -16.28 -11.55
N GLY A 27 14.35 -15.07 -12.02
CA GLY A 27 15.20 -13.88 -11.90
C GLY A 27 16.11 -13.63 -13.10
N ASN A 28 15.92 -14.33 -14.23
CA ASN A 28 16.66 -14.08 -15.46
C ASN A 28 16.09 -12.86 -16.19
N ILE A 29 16.95 -12.10 -16.87
CA ILE A 29 16.55 -10.90 -17.61
C ILE A 29 15.83 -11.31 -18.91
N VAL A 30 14.61 -10.82 -19.10
CA VAL A 30 13.74 -11.04 -20.28
C VAL A 30 13.25 -9.74 -20.92
N GLY A 31 13.61 -8.58 -20.35
CA GLY A 31 13.25 -7.26 -20.86
C GLY A 31 14.34 -6.22 -20.57
N ASP A 32 14.05 -4.96 -20.88
CA ASP A 32 15.02 -3.87 -20.78
C ASP A 32 15.22 -3.39 -19.34
N GLU A 33 16.35 -3.77 -18.74
CA GLU A 33 16.75 -3.36 -17.39
C GLU A 33 16.79 -1.82 -17.24
N PRO A 34 16.34 -1.27 -16.10
CA PRO A 34 16.60 0.13 -15.78
C PRO A 34 18.09 0.31 -15.44
N ASN A 35 18.65 1.47 -15.76
CA ASN A 35 20.02 1.82 -15.40
C ASN A 35 20.11 2.20 -13.92
N LEU A 36 20.20 1.19 -13.05
CA LEU A 36 20.31 1.35 -11.59
C LEU A 36 21.68 0.90 -11.10
N ASP A 37 22.24 1.65 -10.16
CA ASP A 37 23.46 1.26 -9.48
C ASP A 37 23.21 0.13 -8.47
N GLY A 38 24.27 -0.57 -8.06
CA GLY A 38 24.16 -1.67 -7.09
C GLY A 38 23.53 -1.25 -5.76
N SER A 39 23.71 0.01 -5.35
CA SER A 39 23.14 0.52 -4.10
C SER A 39 21.62 0.65 -4.16
N THR A 40 21.07 1.18 -5.27
CA THR A 40 19.62 1.28 -5.49
C THR A 40 19.00 -0.11 -5.64
N LEU A 41 19.67 -1.00 -6.38
CA LEU A 41 19.24 -2.39 -6.54
C LEU A 41 19.13 -3.10 -5.19
N TYR A 42 20.16 -2.98 -4.34
CA TYR A 42 20.16 -3.51 -2.98
C TYR A 42 19.05 -2.88 -2.13
N LYS A 43 18.85 -1.56 -2.23
CA LYS A 43 17.86 -0.84 -1.42
C LYS A 43 16.43 -1.30 -1.69
N LEU A 44 16.08 -1.57 -2.95
CA LEU A 44 14.78 -2.16 -3.30
C LEU A 44 14.58 -3.51 -2.60
N TYR A 45 15.60 -4.37 -2.58
CA TYR A 45 15.54 -5.67 -1.92
C TYR A 45 15.43 -5.52 -0.41
N GLU A 46 16.18 -4.58 0.18
CA GLU A 46 16.11 -4.25 1.60
C GLU A 46 14.69 -3.87 2.02
N TYR A 47 14.00 -3.02 1.25
CA TYR A 47 12.60 -2.66 1.52
C TYR A 47 11.66 -3.87 1.44
N MET A 48 11.85 -4.77 0.46
CA MET A 48 11.04 -5.99 0.35
C MET A 48 11.26 -6.93 1.54
N VAL A 49 12.51 -7.11 1.98
CA VAL A 49 12.84 -7.91 3.18
C VAL A 49 12.22 -7.30 4.42
N ARG A 50 12.35 -5.99 4.63
CA ARG A 50 11.73 -5.29 5.76
C ARG A 50 10.21 -5.48 5.78
N ALA A 51 9.56 -5.31 4.63
CA ALA A 51 8.13 -5.48 4.48
C ALA A 51 7.68 -6.91 4.83
N ARG A 52 8.42 -7.93 4.36
CA ARG A 52 8.15 -9.35 4.67
C ARG A 52 8.30 -9.65 6.16
N VAL A 53 9.41 -9.24 6.76
CA VAL A 53 9.70 -9.52 8.16
C VAL A 53 8.68 -8.85 9.08
N LEU A 54 8.31 -7.60 8.79
CA LEU A 54 7.29 -6.89 9.55
C LEU A 54 5.92 -7.57 9.44
N ASP A 55 5.55 -8.05 8.25
CA ASP A 55 4.32 -8.83 8.02
C ASP A 55 4.27 -10.11 8.86
N GLU A 56 5.37 -10.87 8.89
CA GLU A 56 5.50 -12.08 9.71
C GLU A 56 5.36 -11.79 11.21
N TRP A 57 5.95 -10.69 11.68
CA TRP A 57 5.85 -10.28 13.08
C TRP A 57 4.45 -9.80 13.44
N LEU A 58 3.78 -9.02 12.60
CA LEU A 58 2.38 -8.61 12.81
C LEU A 58 1.45 -9.82 12.87
N LEU A 59 1.63 -10.80 11.97
CA LEU A 59 0.92 -12.09 12.03
C LEU A 59 1.17 -12.84 13.33
N LYS A 60 2.43 -12.91 13.78
CA LYS A 60 2.80 -13.58 15.03
C LYS A 60 2.17 -12.88 16.25
N LEU A 61 2.24 -11.56 16.31
CA LEU A 61 1.64 -10.77 17.38
C LEU A 61 0.11 -10.90 17.38
N GLN A 62 -0.52 -11.01 16.21
CA GLN A 62 -1.96 -11.27 16.12
C GLN A 62 -2.33 -12.65 16.68
N ARG A 63 -1.56 -13.70 16.35
CA ARG A 63 -1.75 -15.04 16.91
C ARG A 63 -1.54 -15.11 18.43
N LEU A 64 -0.72 -14.21 18.97
CA LEU A 64 -0.54 -14.02 20.43
C LEU A 64 -1.63 -13.17 21.07
N GLY A 65 -2.63 -12.72 20.32
CA GLY A 65 -3.72 -11.87 20.80
C GLY A 65 -3.29 -10.43 21.13
N LYS A 66 -2.14 -9.99 20.64
CA LYS A 66 -1.60 -8.64 20.89
C LYS A 66 -2.06 -7.65 19.83
N VAL A 67 -2.01 -8.03 18.56
CA VAL A 67 -2.60 -7.26 17.45
C VAL A 67 -4.03 -7.77 17.23
N ALA A 68 -5.00 -6.86 17.08
CA ALA A 68 -6.40 -7.25 16.91
C ALA A 68 -6.67 -7.86 15.51
N ILE A 69 -6.18 -7.18 14.46
CA ILE A 69 -6.37 -7.57 13.07
C ILE A 69 -5.14 -7.18 12.24
N HIS A 70 -4.78 -8.01 11.28
CA HIS A 70 -3.71 -7.70 10.32
C HIS A 70 -4.08 -8.16 8.90
N ALA A 71 -3.56 -7.46 7.89
CA ALA A 71 -3.77 -7.75 6.48
C ALA A 71 -2.44 -8.18 5.81
N PRO A 72 -2.19 -9.48 5.61
CA PRO A 72 -0.89 -9.99 5.18
C PRO A 72 -0.43 -9.47 3.81
N ASN A 73 0.79 -8.96 3.68
CA ASN A 73 1.32 -8.46 2.40
C ASN A 73 2.04 -9.52 1.54
N LEU A 74 2.10 -10.78 2.00
CA LEU A 74 2.79 -11.87 1.33
C LEU A 74 2.44 -11.98 -0.17
N GLY A 75 3.46 -11.80 -1.01
CA GLY A 75 3.37 -11.86 -2.46
C GLY A 75 3.26 -10.52 -3.16
N GLN A 76 3.15 -9.41 -2.42
CA GLN A 76 2.94 -8.05 -2.95
C GLN A 76 4.09 -7.10 -2.60
N GLU A 77 5.22 -7.61 -2.09
CA GLU A 77 6.35 -6.83 -1.58
C GLU A 77 7.00 -5.94 -2.64
N ALA A 78 6.93 -6.33 -3.92
CA ALA A 78 7.49 -5.58 -5.03
C ALA A 78 6.77 -4.24 -5.32
N ILE A 79 5.67 -3.92 -4.63
CA ILE A 79 5.05 -2.58 -4.62
C ILE A 79 6.05 -1.47 -4.24
N VAL A 80 7.12 -1.81 -3.50
CA VAL A 80 8.21 -0.86 -3.17
C VAL A 80 8.82 -0.23 -4.44
N GLY A 81 8.86 -0.97 -5.54
CA GLY A 81 9.33 -0.46 -6.83
C GLY A 81 8.47 0.70 -7.31
N ALA A 82 7.14 0.64 -7.12
CA ALA A 82 6.24 1.68 -7.56
C ALA A 82 6.43 3.02 -6.82
N VAL A 83 6.77 2.96 -5.53
CA VAL A 83 6.80 4.14 -4.65
C VAL A 83 8.19 4.77 -4.55
N THR A 84 9.25 3.99 -4.78
CA THR A 84 10.65 4.48 -4.71
C THR A 84 10.94 5.70 -5.61
N PRO A 85 10.38 5.82 -6.82
CA PRO A 85 10.61 6.99 -7.68
C PRO A 85 9.98 8.30 -7.20
N LEU A 86 9.13 8.27 -6.17
CA LEU A 86 8.48 9.46 -5.64
C LEU A 86 9.45 10.35 -4.87
N LYS A 87 9.33 11.66 -5.06
CA LYS A 87 10.03 12.68 -4.28
C LYS A 87 9.37 12.86 -2.90
N PRO A 88 10.08 13.43 -1.91
CA PRO A 88 9.50 13.70 -0.60
C PRO A 88 8.23 14.57 -0.64
N ASP A 89 8.14 15.51 -1.59
CA ASP A 89 7.00 16.43 -1.75
C ASP A 89 5.80 15.83 -2.49
N ASP A 90 5.94 14.63 -3.07
CA ASP A 90 4.81 13.89 -3.66
C ASP A 90 3.89 13.30 -2.60
N TRP A 91 2.61 13.16 -2.96
CA TRP A 91 1.58 12.64 -2.08
C TRP A 91 1.29 11.17 -2.34
N VAL A 92 1.01 10.42 -1.27
CA VAL A 92 0.71 8.98 -1.34
C VAL A 92 -0.57 8.66 -0.59
N PHE A 93 -1.44 7.90 -1.24
CA PHE A 93 -2.67 7.35 -0.69
C PHE A 93 -2.57 5.83 -0.69
N PRO A 94 -2.05 5.23 0.39
CA PRO A 94 -1.85 3.79 0.47
C PRO A 94 -3.16 3.01 0.59
N SER A 95 -3.04 1.70 0.41
CA SER A 95 -3.98 0.70 0.87
C SER A 95 -3.61 0.21 2.28
N TYR A 96 -4.55 -0.50 2.91
CA TYR A 96 -4.37 -1.05 4.26
C TYR A 96 -3.36 -2.22 4.30
N ARG A 97 -2.91 -2.72 3.14
CA ARG A 97 -1.97 -3.85 3.00
C ARG A 97 -0.51 -3.40 2.78
N ASP A 98 -0.29 -2.10 2.56
CA ASP A 98 0.88 -1.63 1.80
C ASP A 98 2.13 -1.41 2.66
N LEU A 99 2.53 -2.33 3.54
CA LEU A 99 3.70 -2.17 4.42
C LEU A 99 4.95 -1.65 3.69
N GLY A 100 5.21 -2.14 2.47
CA GLY A 100 6.34 -1.69 1.64
C GLY A 100 6.29 -0.19 1.30
N VAL A 101 5.09 0.36 1.06
CA VAL A 101 4.89 1.78 0.80
C VAL A 101 5.26 2.62 2.01
N TYR A 102 4.78 2.24 3.20
CA TYR A 102 5.07 2.96 4.44
C TYR A 102 6.58 3.00 4.70
N LEU A 103 7.26 1.88 4.51
CA LEU A 103 8.72 1.77 4.69
C LEU A 103 9.50 2.63 3.69
N VAL A 104 9.11 2.62 2.40
CA VAL A 104 9.74 3.46 1.36
C VAL A 104 9.53 4.94 1.65
N ARG A 105 8.35 5.33 2.15
CA ARG A 105 8.05 6.71 2.56
C ARG A 105 8.73 7.13 3.86
N GLY A 106 9.43 6.23 4.53
CA GLY A 106 10.27 6.53 5.70
C GLY A 106 9.55 6.43 7.03
N MET A 107 8.40 5.75 7.08
CA MET A 107 7.74 5.46 8.35
C MET A 107 8.57 4.44 9.15
N ASP A 108 8.74 4.74 10.44
CA ASP A 108 9.50 3.89 11.35
C ASP A 108 8.69 2.63 11.70
N GLU A 109 9.35 1.46 11.72
CA GLU A 109 8.67 0.20 12.06
C GLU A 109 8.14 0.18 13.50
N GLU A 110 8.78 0.94 14.40
CA GLU A 110 8.27 1.16 15.75
C GLU A 110 6.92 1.90 15.72
N GLU A 111 6.78 2.97 14.92
CA GLU A 111 5.50 3.69 14.78
C GLU A 111 4.41 2.78 14.20
N ILE A 112 4.75 1.87 13.27
CA ILE A 112 3.81 0.87 12.72
C ILE A 112 3.36 -0.12 13.80
N LEU A 113 4.29 -0.60 14.63
CA LEU A 113 4.00 -1.54 15.71
C LEU A 113 3.25 -0.89 16.88
N ASP A 114 3.59 0.36 17.24
CA ASP A 114 2.90 1.16 18.24
C ASP A 114 1.42 1.27 17.92
N ARG A 115 1.14 1.56 16.65
CA ARG A 115 -0.20 1.61 16.09
C ARG A 115 -0.90 0.25 16.10
N ALA A 116 -0.24 -0.81 15.64
CA ALA A 116 -0.84 -2.14 15.60
C ALA A 116 -1.23 -2.68 17.00
N LEU A 117 -0.59 -2.15 18.05
CA LEU A 117 -0.81 -2.50 19.45
C LEU A 117 -1.65 -1.48 20.23
N TYR A 118 -2.03 -0.36 19.62
CA TYR A 118 -2.80 0.73 20.25
C TYR A 118 -2.22 1.23 21.57
N ASN A 119 -0.89 1.37 21.63
CA ASN A 119 -0.24 1.86 22.84
C ASN A 119 -0.20 3.40 22.88
N GLN A 120 0.36 3.95 23.95
CA GLN A 120 0.45 5.39 24.20
C GLN A 120 1.15 6.21 23.09
N ASP A 121 2.01 5.57 22.28
CA ASP A 121 2.75 6.22 21.20
C ASP A 121 2.04 6.05 19.83
N ASP A 122 0.87 5.39 19.78
CA ASP A 122 0.08 5.31 18.54
C ASP A 122 -0.28 6.72 18.03
N PRO A 123 0.19 7.10 16.83
CA PRO A 123 -0.05 8.43 16.27
C PRO A 123 -1.53 8.74 16.02
N LEU A 124 -2.39 7.72 15.86
CA LEU A 124 -3.85 7.92 15.76
C LEU A 124 -4.59 7.64 17.07
N LYS A 125 -3.88 7.32 18.14
CA LYS A 125 -4.45 7.12 19.47
C LYS A 125 -5.62 6.12 19.49
N GLY A 126 -5.49 5.00 18.79
CA GLY A 126 -6.47 3.93 18.77
C GLY A 126 -7.68 4.14 17.87
N SER A 127 -7.74 5.21 17.07
CA SER A 127 -8.97 5.56 16.33
C SER A 127 -9.25 4.72 15.08
N ASP A 128 -8.27 3.97 14.58
CA ASP A 128 -8.37 3.14 13.37
C ASP A 128 -7.29 2.03 13.42
N PHE A 129 -7.45 0.94 12.67
CA PHE A 129 -6.53 -0.20 12.62
C PHE A 129 -5.60 -0.21 11.39
N ALA A 130 -5.94 0.46 10.28
CA ALA A 130 -5.15 0.42 9.03
C ALA A 130 -3.89 1.28 9.14
N ILE A 131 -2.78 0.97 8.49
CA ILE A 131 -1.56 1.79 8.67
C ILE A 131 -1.81 3.28 8.28
N TYR A 132 -1.27 4.20 9.09
CA TYR A 132 -1.71 5.59 9.16
C TYR A 132 -1.04 6.51 8.14
N GLY A 133 -1.65 7.66 7.89
CA GLY A 133 -1.03 8.73 7.11
C GLY A 133 -0.33 9.75 8.01
N ASN A 134 0.85 10.20 7.61
CA ASN A 134 1.59 11.26 8.30
C ASN A 134 1.93 12.39 7.33
N ARG A 135 1.68 13.64 7.75
CA ARG A 135 2.05 14.83 6.98
C ARG A 135 3.56 14.94 6.76
N ARG A 136 4.40 14.40 7.65
CA ARG A 136 5.87 14.29 7.50
C ARG A 136 6.26 13.61 6.19
N PHE A 137 5.44 12.66 5.74
CA PHE A 137 5.70 11.83 4.57
C PHE A 137 4.71 12.08 3.42
N ASN A 138 3.91 13.15 3.49
CA ASN A 138 2.80 13.43 2.55
C ASN A 138 1.93 12.20 2.29
N MET A 139 1.71 11.40 3.34
CA MET A 139 0.92 10.18 3.25
C MET A 139 -0.41 10.42 3.90
N VAL A 140 -1.49 10.11 3.19
CA VAL A 140 -2.86 10.31 3.68
C VAL A 140 -3.34 9.03 4.36
N PRO A 141 -4.08 9.11 5.48
CA PRO A 141 -4.60 7.92 6.14
C PRO A 141 -5.52 7.11 5.22
N THR A 142 -5.37 5.78 5.26
CA THR A 142 -6.21 4.87 4.47
C THR A 142 -7.58 4.74 5.15
N PRO A 143 -8.69 5.05 4.46
CA PRO A 143 -10.02 4.79 4.99
C PRO A 143 -10.39 3.31 4.87
N VAL A 144 -11.16 2.78 5.83
CA VAL A 144 -11.71 1.40 5.77
C VAL A 144 -12.67 1.19 4.59
N PRO A 145 -13.58 2.14 4.26
CA PRO A 145 -14.41 2.03 3.07
C PRO A 145 -13.59 1.89 1.77
N VAL A 146 -13.74 0.74 1.12
CA VAL A 146 -12.98 0.37 -0.08
C VAL A 146 -13.20 1.38 -1.21
N GLY A 147 -12.11 1.98 -1.70
CA GLY A 147 -12.08 2.84 -2.89
C GLY A 147 -12.27 4.33 -2.62
N ASN A 148 -12.68 4.72 -1.42
CA ASN A 148 -12.95 6.12 -1.07
C ASN A 148 -11.72 7.03 -1.24
N GLN A 149 -10.51 6.49 -1.05
CA GLN A 149 -9.27 7.27 -1.18
C GLN A 149 -9.00 7.76 -2.61
N ILE A 150 -9.58 7.10 -3.64
CA ILE A 150 -9.31 7.39 -5.05
C ILE A 150 -9.73 8.83 -5.44
N PRO A 151 -11.00 9.26 -5.25
CA PRO A 151 -11.39 10.64 -5.55
C PRO A 151 -10.67 11.67 -4.67
N HIS A 152 -10.30 11.33 -3.44
CA HIS A 152 -9.52 12.22 -2.57
C HIS A 152 -8.08 12.44 -3.11
N ALA A 153 -7.43 11.38 -3.59
CA ALA A 153 -6.14 11.47 -4.24
C ALA A 153 -6.18 12.36 -5.49
N VAL A 154 -7.24 12.20 -6.30
CA VAL A 154 -7.51 13.07 -7.46
C VAL A 154 -7.69 14.52 -7.03
N GLY A 155 -8.42 14.77 -5.94
CA GLY A 155 -8.59 16.11 -5.38
C GLY A 155 -7.29 16.76 -4.92
N VAL A 156 -6.41 16.00 -4.25
CA VAL A 156 -5.08 16.48 -3.84
C VAL A 156 -4.21 16.77 -5.07
N ALA A 157 -4.17 15.88 -6.07
CA ALA A 157 -3.44 16.10 -7.31
C ALA A 157 -3.95 17.36 -8.05
N TYR A 158 -5.27 17.55 -8.09
CA TYR A 158 -5.90 18.73 -8.67
C TYR A 158 -5.52 20.01 -7.91
N ALA A 159 -5.53 19.98 -6.57
CA ALA A 159 -5.12 21.09 -5.74
C ALA A 159 -3.63 21.44 -5.94
N MET A 160 -2.75 20.43 -6.01
CA MET A 160 -1.32 20.65 -6.26
C MET A 160 -1.09 21.27 -7.64
N LYS A 161 -1.79 20.78 -8.68
CA LYS A 161 -1.78 21.40 -10.01
C LYS A 161 -2.29 22.85 -9.98
N TYR A 162 -3.40 23.11 -9.29
CA TYR A 162 -4.00 24.44 -9.18
C TYR A 162 -3.07 25.44 -8.47
N LEU A 163 -2.31 24.97 -7.48
CA LEU A 163 -1.33 25.75 -6.72
C LEU A 163 0.05 25.83 -7.40
N ASP A 164 0.17 25.38 -8.65
CA ASP A 164 1.41 25.31 -9.43
C ASP A 164 2.57 24.60 -8.68
N ARG A 165 2.23 23.53 -7.97
CA ARG A 165 3.21 22.68 -7.29
C ARG A 165 3.69 21.59 -8.23
N ASP A 166 4.99 21.33 -8.19
CA ASP A 166 5.61 20.29 -9.01
C ASP A 166 5.40 18.87 -8.46
N SER A 167 4.56 18.68 -7.43
CA SER A 167 4.29 17.36 -6.83
C SER A 167 3.32 16.51 -7.66
N VAL A 168 3.51 15.20 -7.67
CA VAL A 168 2.51 14.22 -8.13
C VAL A 168 1.78 13.58 -6.97
N THR A 169 0.68 12.87 -7.24
CA THR A 169 -0.04 12.07 -6.24
C THR A 169 -0.15 10.63 -6.72
N MET A 170 0.23 9.66 -5.88
CA MET A 170 0.06 8.24 -6.16
C MET A 170 -0.98 7.64 -5.24
N VAL A 171 -1.87 6.80 -5.77
CA VAL A 171 -2.93 6.14 -4.99
C VAL A 171 -2.98 4.65 -5.27
N MET A 172 -2.97 3.86 -4.20
CA MET A 172 -3.00 2.40 -4.22
C MET A 172 -4.39 1.89 -3.83
N PHE A 173 -4.82 0.85 -4.51
CA PHE A 173 -6.09 0.18 -4.27
C PHE A 173 -6.09 -1.23 -4.88
N GLY A 174 -6.87 -2.15 -4.31
CA GLY A 174 -7.01 -3.49 -4.88
C GLY A 174 -7.97 -3.56 -6.07
N ASP A 175 -7.91 -4.67 -6.82
CA ASP A 175 -8.86 -5.03 -7.89
C ASP A 175 -10.33 -4.91 -7.45
N GLY A 176 -10.61 -5.29 -6.20
CA GLY A 176 -11.93 -5.14 -5.58
C GLY A 176 -12.48 -3.71 -5.62
N ALA A 177 -11.62 -2.72 -5.38
CA ALA A 177 -12.00 -1.31 -5.34
C ALA A 177 -12.44 -0.77 -6.70
N THR A 178 -12.01 -1.40 -7.79
CA THR A 178 -12.31 -0.96 -9.16
C THR A 178 -13.79 -1.12 -9.52
N SER A 179 -14.56 -1.88 -8.74
CA SER A 179 -16.01 -2.05 -8.91
C SER A 179 -16.84 -1.05 -8.08
N ARG A 180 -16.19 -0.14 -7.35
CA ARG A 180 -16.87 0.94 -6.62
C ARG A 180 -17.10 2.15 -7.52
N GLY A 181 -18.16 2.91 -7.24
CA GLY A 181 -18.47 4.14 -7.98
C GLY A 181 -17.34 5.18 -7.91
N ASP A 182 -16.61 5.21 -6.79
CA ASP A 182 -15.50 6.14 -6.56
C ASP A 182 -14.33 5.93 -7.52
N PHE A 183 -14.08 4.69 -7.96
CA PHE A 183 -13.10 4.40 -9.01
C PHE A 183 -13.51 5.08 -10.33
N HIS A 184 -14.77 4.90 -10.74
CA HIS A 184 -15.30 5.54 -11.94
C HIS A 184 -15.24 7.08 -11.85
N ALA A 185 -15.73 7.65 -10.75
CA ALA A 185 -15.76 9.09 -10.54
C ALA A 185 -14.35 9.70 -10.52
N GLY A 186 -13.42 9.07 -9.80
CA GLY A 186 -12.03 9.52 -9.69
C GLY A 186 -11.29 9.50 -11.03
N LEU A 187 -11.34 8.38 -11.76
CA LEU A 187 -10.68 8.28 -13.07
C LEU A 187 -11.30 9.23 -14.10
N ASN A 188 -12.63 9.33 -14.14
CA ASN A 188 -13.30 10.27 -15.05
C ASN A 188 -12.89 11.72 -14.77
N PHE A 189 -12.88 12.14 -13.50
CA PHE A 189 -12.43 13.48 -13.13
C PHE A 189 -10.96 13.70 -13.51
N ALA A 190 -10.09 12.74 -13.20
CA ALA A 190 -8.67 12.83 -13.50
C ALA A 190 -8.39 12.99 -15.00
N GLY A 191 -9.08 12.22 -15.86
CA GLY A 191 -8.97 12.31 -17.31
C GLY A 191 -9.51 13.62 -17.88
N VAL A 192 -10.66 14.12 -17.37
CA VAL A 192 -11.25 15.39 -17.81
C VAL A 192 -10.36 16.58 -17.46
N TYR A 193 -9.88 16.63 -16.21
CA TYR A 193 -9.12 17.78 -15.70
C TYR A 193 -7.61 17.67 -15.93
N ARG A 194 -7.14 16.52 -16.44
CA ARG A 194 -5.72 16.21 -16.68
C ARG A 194 -4.94 16.48 -15.40
N VAL A 195 -5.08 15.60 -14.40
CA VAL A 195 -4.46 15.82 -13.08
C VAL A 195 -3.24 14.90 -12.93
N PRO A 196 -2.16 15.35 -12.26
CA PRO A 196 -0.92 14.58 -12.12
C PRO A 196 -1.06 13.48 -11.06
N VAL A 197 -1.95 12.53 -11.30
CA VAL A 197 -2.24 11.40 -10.40
C VAL A 197 -1.87 10.07 -11.04
N ILE A 198 -1.24 9.20 -10.26
CA ILE A 198 -0.87 7.85 -10.69
C ILE A 198 -1.73 6.88 -9.88
N PHE A 199 -2.58 6.15 -10.59
CA PHE A 199 -3.40 5.10 -10.02
C PHE A 199 -2.61 3.79 -10.08
N VAL A 200 -2.43 3.12 -8.95
CA VAL A 200 -1.79 1.82 -8.87
C VAL A 200 -2.81 0.80 -8.36
N CYS A 201 -3.30 -0.04 -9.27
CA CYS A 201 -4.20 -1.13 -8.93
C CYS A 201 -3.39 -2.37 -8.58
N GLU A 202 -3.38 -2.78 -7.32
CA GLU A 202 -2.80 -4.04 -6.84
C GLU A 202 -3.79 -5.18 -7.13
N ASN A 203 -3.76 -5.67 -8.38
CA ASN A 203 -4.60 -6.76 -8.81
C ASN A 203 -4.02 -8.09 -8.30
N ASN A 204 -4.42 -8.48 -7.10
CA ASN A 204 -3.95 -9.69 -6.41
C ASN A 204 -4.87 -10.92 -6.62
N GLN A 205 -5.77 -10.82 -7.60
CA GLN A 205 -6.74 -11.81 -8.06
C GLN A 205 -7.95 -12.06 -7.13
N TRP A 206 -8.02 -11.42 -5.96
CA TRP A 206 -8.99 -11.75 -4.92
C TRP A 206 -9.49 -10.54 -4.11
N ALA A 207 -10.78 -10.22 -4.24
CA ALA A 207 -11.50 -9.33 -3.33
C ALA A 207 -12.16 -10.13 -2.19
N ILE A 208 -11.44 -10.30 -1.08
CA ILE A 208 -11.78 -11.24 0.01
C ILE A 208 -11.87 -12.66 -0.55
N SER A 209 -13.08 -13.12 -0.86
CA SER A 209 -13.44 -14.43 -1.42
C SER A 209 -13.99 -14.37 -2.86
N VAL A 210 -14.12 -13.16 -3.43
CA VAL A 210 -14.57 -12.97 -4.80
C VAL A 210 -13.35 -13.01 -5.73
N PRO A 211 -13.23 -14.00 -6.62
CA PRO A 211 -12.15 -14.06 -7.60
C PRO A 211 -12.33 -12.99 -8.69
N PHE A 212 -11.23 -12.60 -9.33
CA PHE A 212 -11.19 -11.51 -10.31
C PHE A 212 -12.20 -11.67 -11.47
N ASP A 213 -12.38 -12.89 -11.98
CA ASP A 213 -13.32 -13.21 -13.07
C ASP A 213 -14.80 -13.00 -12.71
N ARG A 214 -15.11 -12.98 -11.41
CA ARG A 214 -16.41 -12.60 -10.84
C ARG A 214 -16.46 -11.15 -10.39
N GLN A 215 -15.32 -10.47 -10.30
CA GLN A 215 -15.22 -9.06 -9.90
C GLN A 215 -15.50 -8.12 -11.07
N THR A 216 -15.00 -8.45 -12.27
CA THR A 216 -15.20 -7.67 -13.50
C THR A 216 -15.08 -8.54 -14.74
N ARG A 217 -15.73 -8.13 -15.84
CA ARG A 217 -15.58 -8.75 -17.17
C ARG A 217 -14.61 -8.03 -18.09
N SER A 218 -14.02 -6.92 -17.62
CA SER A 218 -12.93 -6.27 -18.34
C SER A 218 -11.76 -7.23 -18.51
N PRO A 219 -11.09 -7.28 -19.67
CA PRO A 219 -9.95 -8.18 -19.88
C PRO A 219 -8.77 -7.86 -18.95
N SER A 220 -8.65 -6.61 -18.51
CA SER A 220 -7.70 -6.15 -17.51
C SER A 220 -8.23 -4.88 -16.81
N ILE A 221 -7.64 -4.49 -15.68
CA ILE A 221 -7.94 -3.19 -15.05
C ILE A 221 -7.29 -2.07 -15.84
N ALA A 222 -6.08 -2.26 -16.36
CA ALA A 222 -5.39 -1.27 -17.19
C ALA A 222 -6.24 -0.86 -18.41
N PHE A 223 -6.96 -1.82 -19.04
CA PHE A 223 -7.83 -1.53 -20.18
C PHE A 223 -8.94 -0.51 -19.82
N ARG A 224 -9.39 -0.50 -18.56
CA ARG A 224 -10.41 0.44 -18.09
C ARG A 224 -9.89 1.87 -17.98
N GLY A 225 -8.59 2.12 -17.88
CA GLY A 225 -8.08 3.49 -17.90
C GLY A 225 -8.24 4.15 -19.27
N LEU A 226 -8.14 3.37 -20.36
CA LEU A 226 -8.28 3.86 -21.72
C LEU A 226 -9.65 4.52 -21.97
N VAL A 227 -10.74 4.01 -21.36
CA VAL A 227 -12.08 4.59 -21.52
C VAL A 227 -12.23 5.97 -20.87
N TYR A 228 -11.31 6.34 -19.96
CA TYR A 228 -11.24 7.66 -19.35
C TYR A 228 -10.19 8.57 -20.03
N GLY A 229 -9.58 8.10 -21.13
CA GLY A 229 -8.47 8.81 -21.77
C GLY A 229 -7.19 8.83 -20.92
N ILE A 230 -7.02 7.86 -20.04
CA ILE A 230 -5.86 7.73 -19.16
C ILE A 230 -4.91 6.69 -19.76
N GLU A 231 -3.65 7.07 -19.95
CA GLU A 231 -2.64 6.11 -20.37
C GLU A 231 -2.48 5.04 -19.29
N SER A 232 -2.46 3.79 -19.74
CA SER A 232 -2.56 2.65 -18.85
C SER A 232 -1.64 1.52 -19.28
N ILE A 233 -1.12 0.78 -18.32
CA ILE A 233 -0.25 -0.36 -18.57
C ILE A 233 -0.48 -1.44 -17.51
N ARG A 234 -0.35 -2.70 -17.92
CA ARG A 234 -0.35 -3.84 -17.02
C ARG A 234 1.07 -4.37 -16.86
N VAL A 235 1.49 -4.51 -15.62
CA VAL A 235 2.88 -4.82 -15.23
C VAL A 235 2.88 -6.08 -14.38
N ASP A 236 3.89 -6.92 -14.54
CA ASP A 236 4.17 -7.99 -13.59
C ASP A 236 4.49 -7.38 -12.22
N GLY A 237 3.51 -7.43 -11.32
CA GLY A 237 3.61 -6.81 -10.01
C GLY A 237 4.62 -7.47 -9.09
N ASN A 238 5.09 -8.67 -9.44
CA ASN A 238 6.11 -9.38 -8.67
C ASN A 238 7.52 -9.15 -9.23
N ASP A 239 7.64 -8.33 -10.28
CA ASP A 239 8.91 -7.85 -10.84
C ASP A 239 9.17 -6.42 -10.35
N VAL A 240 10.00 -6.30 -9.32
CA VAL A 240 10.29 -4.99 -8.71
C VAL A 240 11.02 -4.04 -9.67
N LEU A 241 11.77 -4.55 -10.65
CA LEU A 241 12.45 -3.72 -11.65
C LEU A 241 11.44 -3.16 -12.64
N ALA A 242 10.49 -3.99 -13.10
CA ALA A 242 9.41 -3.55 -13.96
C ALA A 242 8.52 -2.51 -13.24
N MET A 243 8.16 -2.77 -11.99
CA MET A 243 7.41 -1.81 -11.17
C MET A 243 8.17 -0.49 -11.00
N TYR A 244 9.47 -0.53 -10.70
CA TYR A 244 10.31 0.66 -10.58
C TYR A 244 10.37 1.47 -11.87
N LYS A 245 10.65 0.81 -12.99
CA LYS A 245 10.81 1.47 -14.29
C LYS A 245 9.51 2.15 -14.72
N ILE A 246 8.40 1.41 -14.72
CA ILE A 246 7.11 1.94 -15.15
C ILE A 246 6.63 3.04 -14.22
N ALA A 247 6.82 2.91 -12.90
CA ALA A 247 6.46 3.98 -11.98
C ALA A 247 7.35 5.22 -12.15
N SER A 248 8.64 5.07 -12.43
CA SER A 248 9.54 6.20 -12.72
C SER A 248 9.07 6.97 -13.95
N GLU A 249 8.73 6.25 -15.03
CA GLU A 249 8.19 6.84 -16.26
C GLU A 249 6.85 7.53 -16.01
N ALA A 250 5.94 6.89 -15.26
CA ALA A 250 4.64 7.45 -14.90
C ALA A 250 4.78 8.70 -14.02
N VAL A 251 5.72 8.73 -13.07
CA VAL A 251 6.01 9.88 -12.21
C VAL A 251 6.56 11.05 -13.03
N GLU A 252 7.55 10.80 -13.89
CA GLU A 252 8.10 11.84 -14.75
C GLU A 252 7.02 12.44 -15.66
N LYS A 253 6.23 11.57 -16.30
CA LYS A 253 5.16 11.96 -17.21
C LYS A 253 4.05 12.73 -16.50
N ALA A 254 3.51 12.22 -15.40
CA ALA A 254 2.48 12.89 -14.63
C ALA A 254 2.96 14.26 -14.16
N ARG A 255 4.23 14.38 -13.76
CA ARG A 255 4.81 15.64 -13.31
C ARG A 255 4.94 16.67 -14.43
N LYS A 256 5.49 16.26 -15.58
CA LYS A 256 5.80 17.13 -16.72
C LYS A 256 4.56 17.50 -17.53
N GLU A 257 3.73 16.52 -17.84
CA GLU A 257 2.57 16.66 -18.74
C GLU A 257 1.28 17.00 -17.98
N LYS A 258 1.31 16.87 -16.64
CA LYS A 258 0.13 16.99 -15.78
C LYS A 258 -0.99 16.06 -16.23
N GLU A 259 -0.64 14.83 -16.61
CA GLU A 259 -1.59 13.80 -17.06
C GLU A 259 -1.71 12.68 -16.03
N PRO A 260 -2.89 12.07 -15.90
CA PRO A 260 -3.04 10.88 -15.07
C PRO A 260 -2.42 9.65 -15.74
N TYR A 261 -2.07 8.65 -14.93
CA TYR A 261 -1.55 7.37 -15.40
C TYR A 261 -2.15 6.22 -14.58
N LEU A 262 -2.44 5.08 -15.20
CA LEU A 262 -2.93 3.87 -14.51
C LEU A 262 -1.97 2.69 -14.69
N ILE A 263 -1.47 2.18 -13.58
CA ILE A 263 -0.65 0.97 -13.50
C ILE A 263 -1.52 -0.13 -12.91
N GLU A 264 -1.76 -1.20 -13.66
CA GLU A 264 -2.24 -2.47 -13.09
C GLU A 264 -1.03 -3.31 -12.69
N MET A 265 -0.79 -3.37 -11.38
CA MET A 265 0.19 -4.26 -10.77
C MET A 265 -0.43 -5.66 -10.66
N LEU A 266 -0.09 -6.55 -11.59
CA LEU A 266 -0.61 -7.91 -11.59
C LEU A 266 0.20 -8.79 -10.63
N THR A 267 -0.44 -9.23 -9.56
CA THR A 267 0.20 -10.00 -8.49
C THR A 267 -0.78 -11.08 -7.99
N TYR A 268 -0.44 -11.76 -6.90
CA TYR A 268 -1.29 -12.75 -6.27
C TYR A 268 -1.17 -12.68 -4.75
N ARG A 269 -2.32 -12.65 -4.05
CA ARG A 269 -2.35 -12.64 -2.59
C ARG A 269 -2.06 -14.03 -2.04
N LEU A 270 -0.81 -14.33 -1.73
CA LEU A 270 -0.43 -15.68 -1.25
C LEU A 270 -0.99 -15.97 0.16
N GLY A 271 -1.09 -14.95 1.02
CA GLY A 271 -1.72 -15.03 2.34
C GLY A 271 -3.26 -14.94 2.34
N SER A 272 -3.86 -14.93 3.53
CA SER A 272 -5.29 -14.68 3.72
C SER A 272 -5.66 -13.23 3.39
N HIS A 273 -6.96 -12.92 3.31
CA HIS A 273 -7.41 -11.53 3.13
C HIS A 273 -6.98 -10.67 4.33
N THR A 274 -7.33 -11.14 5.53
CA THR A 274 -6.90 -10.61 6.83
C THR A 274 -6.77 -11.79 7.80
N THR A 275 -6.33 -11.54 9.02
CA THR A 275 -6.32 -12.56 10.10
C THR A 275 -7.71 -12.99 10.56
N ALA A 276 -8.78 -12.32 10.12
CA ALA A 276 -10.17 -12.72 10.36
C ALA A 276 -10.74 -13.61 9.25
N ASP A 277 -9.96 -13.88 8.21
CA ASP A 277 -10.37 -14.63 7.02
C ASP A 277 -9.76 -16.03 6.96
N ASP A 278 -10.48 -16.95 6.33
CA ASP A 278 -10.04 -18.32 6.08
C ASP A 278 -10.11 -18.61 4.56
N PRO A 279 -8.98 -18.52 3.83
CA PRO A 279 -8.96 -18.70 2.39
C PRO A 279 -9.24 -20.14 1.93
N SER A 280 -9.07 -21.14 2.80
CA SER A 280 -9.30 -22.54 2.44
C SER A 280 -10.76 -22.82 2.02
N LYS A 281 -11.69 -21.93 2.40
CA LYS A 281 -13.12 -22.02 2.05
C LYS A 281 -13.44 -21.65 0.62
N TYR A 282 -12.55 -20.95 -0.10
CA TYR A 282 -12.84 -20.43 -1.43
C TYR A 282 -11.66 -20.47 -2.40
N ARG A 283 -10.47 -20.89 -1.95
CA ARG A 283 -9.24 -20.93 -2.74
C ARG A 283 -8.44 -22.19 -2.42
N SER A 284 -8.03 -22.92 -3.45
CA SER A 284 -7.35 -24.20 -3.24
C SER A 284 -5.87 -24.02 -2.93
N GLU A 285 -5.30 -24.97 -2.19
CA GLU A 285 -3.88 -24.98 -1.87
C GLU A 285 -3.02 -25.18 -3.13
N GLU A 286 -3.50 -25.96 -4.10
CA GLU A 286 -2.81 -26.17 -5.38
C GLU A 286 -2.69 -24.87 -6.18
N GLU A 287 -3.72 -24.02 -6.17
CA GLU A 287 -3.68 -22.70 -6.81
C GLU A 287 -2.61 -21.82 -6.15
N VAL A 288 -2.59 -21.75 -4.82
CA VAL A 288 -1.60 -20.98 -4.07
C VAL A 288 -0.18 -21.50 -4.34
N ASN A 289 0.03 -22.82 -4.28
CA ASN A 289 1.33 -23.46 -4.54
C ASN A 289 1.83 -23.18 -5.97
N ARG A 290 0.94 -23.13 -6.95
CA ARG A 290 1.30 -22.72 -8.32
C ARG A 290 1.76 -21.26 -8.39
N MET A 291 1.16 -20.39 -7.58
CA MET A 291 1.48 -18.96 -7.56
C MET A 291 2.72 -18.62 -6.74
N MET A 292 3.11 -19.48 -5.78
CA MET A 292 4.34 -19.34 -5.00
C MET A 292 5.61 -19.21 -5.85
N LYS A 293 5.64 -19.75 -7.08
CA LYS A 293 6.81 -19.61 -7.96
C LYS A 293 7.04 -18.16 -8.39
N TYR A 294 6.00 -17.33 -8.41
CA TYR A 294 6.07 -15.90 -8.73
C TYR A 294 6.38 -15.02 -7.53
N GLU A 295 6.68 -15.59 -6.36
CA GLU A 295 6.98 -14.83 -5.14
C GLU A 295 8.16 -13.83 -5.39
N PRO A 296 7.95 -12.53 -5.11
CA PRO A 296 8.86 -11.49 -5.61
C PRO A 296 10.22 -11.44 -4.92
N LEU A 297 10.32 -11.81 -3.64
CA LEU A 297 11.55 -11.75 -2.85
C LEU A 297 12.59 -12.75 -3.35
N LYS A 298 12.20 -14.02 -3.55
CA LYS A 298 13.07 -15.04 -4.12
C LYS A 298 13.52 -14.68 -5.53
N ARG A 299 12.58 -14.24 -6.36
CA ARG A 299 12.83 -13.81 -7.74
C ARG A 299 13.89 -12.72 -7.81
N TYR A 300 13.73 -11.65 -7.02
CA TYR A 300 14.66 -10.53 -7.03
C TYR A 300 16.01 -10.87 -6.38
N ARG A 301 16.02 -11.71 -5.33
CA ARG A 301 17.27 -12.26 -4.76
C ARG A 301 18.12 -12.96 -5.83
N ASN A 302 17.52 -13.84 -6.63
CA ASN A 302 18.23 -14.55 -7.68
C ASN A 302 18.86 -13.60 -8.70
N TYR A 303 18.09 -12.59 -9.14
CA TYR A 303 18.59 -11.54 -10.02
C TYR A 303 19.81 -10.81 -9.41
N LEU A 304 19.73 -10.41 -8.14
CA LEU A 304 20.83 -9.69 -7.49
C LEU A 304 22.09 -10.52 -7.29
N ILE A 305 21.94 -11.83 -7.04
CA ILE A 305 23.05 -12.77 -7.00
C ILE A 305 23.70 -12.89 -8.38
N PHE A 306 22.89 -13.02 -9.44
CA PHE A 306 23.39 -13.05 -10.81
C PHE A 306 24.16 -11.76 -11.18
N LYS A 307 23.68 -10.60 -10.75
CA LYS A 307 24.35 -9.29 -10.95
C LYS A 307 25.57 -9.08 -10.04
N GLY A 308 25.84 -9.97 -9.09
CA GLY A 308 26.91 -9.83 -8.11
C GLY A 308 26.71 -8.68 -7.11
N VAL A 309 25.47 -8.22 -6.92
CA VAL A 309 25.12 -7.15 -5.97
C VAL A 309 25.05 -7.67 -4.54
N LEU A 310 24.69 -8.94 -4.37
CA LEU A 310 24.70 -9.63 -3.08
C LEU A 310 24.92 -11.13 -3.25
N THR A 311 25.41 -11.78 -2.20
CA THR A 311 25.56 -13.23 -2.10
C THR A 311 24.40 -13.86 -1.33
N ASP A 312 24.23 -15.18 -1.45
CA ASP A 312 23.25 -15.92 -0.66
C ASP A 312 23.45 -15.74 0.86
N SER A 313 24.70 -15.65 1.31
CA SER A 313 25.05 -15.41 2.71
C SER A 313 24.56 -14.04 3.18
N GLU A 314 24.81 -12.99 2.38
CA GLU A 314 24.36 -11.63 2.69
C GLU A 314 22.84 -11.49 2.66
N ALA A 315 22.14 -12.16 1.73
CA ALA A 315 20.67 -12.20 1.73
C ALA A 315 20.11 -12.82 3.02
N ASN A 316 20.69 -13.95 3.45
CA ASN A 316 20.25 -14.64 4.65
C ASN A 316 20.55 -13.83 5.92
N GLU A 317 21.72 -13.19 5.97
CA GLU A 317 22.10 -12.33 7.10
C GLU A 317 21.24 -11.06 7.16
N LEU A 318 20.93 -10.45 6.02
CA LEU A 318 20.01 -9.32 5.94
C LEU A 318 18.65 -9.65 6.54
N TYR A 319 18.08 -10.79 6.16
CA TYR A 319 16.80 -11.27 6.68
C TYR A 319 16.85 -11.49 8.18
N ARG A 320 17.87 -12.22 8.66
CA ARG A 320 18.05 -12.50 10.09
C ARG A 320 18.22 -11.22 10.91
N ARG A 321 19.02 -10.28 10.42
CA ARG A 321 19.25 -8.98 11.06
C ARG A 321 17.94 -8.21 11.22
N TYR A 322 17.13 -8.13 10.17
CA TYR A 322 15.82 -7.47 10.26
C TYR A 322 14.84 -8.23 11.15
N TYR A 323 14.86 -9.55 11.13
CA TYR A 323 14.02 -10.36 12.01
C TYR A 323 14.29 -10.07 13.48
N ASN A 324 15.56 -10.03 13.88
CA ASN A 324 15.98 -9.69 15.24
C ASN A 324 15.68 -8.22 15.58
N TYR A 325 15.89 -7.30 14.63
CA TYR A 325 15.56 -5.88 14.80
C TYR A 325 14.07 -5.67 15.11
N ILE A 326 13.16 -6.30 14.34
CA ILE A 326 11.72 -6.22 14.61
C ILE A 326 11.34 -6.94 15.89
N GLU A 327 12.03 -8.03 16.27
CA GLU A 327 11.85 -8.68 17.57
C GLU A 327 12.13 -7.72 18.72
N ASP A 328 13.24 -6.99 18.67
CA ASP A 328 13.64 -6.06 19.72
C ASP A 328 12.67 -4.88 19.81
N ILE A 329 12.20 -4.36 18.67
CA ILE A 329 11.14 -3.35 18.64
C ILE A 329 9.84 -3.91 19.23
N ALA A 330 9.41 -5.10 18.82
CA ALA A 330 8.18 -5.70 19.35
C ALA A 330 8.24 -5.86 20.88
N LYS A 331 9.38 -6.29 21.44
CA LYS A 331 9.60 -6.33 22.89
C LYS A 331 9.49 -4.94 23.53
N LYS A 332 10.11 -3.92 22.92
CA LYS A 332 10.02 -2.54 23.41
C LYS A 332 8.57 -2.04 23.41
N VAL A 333 7.88 -2.18 22.28
CA VAL A 333 6.52 -1.69 22.04
C VAL A 333 5.50 -2.37 22.94
N LEU A 334 5.64 -3.68 23.21
CA LEU A 334 4.77 -4.43 24.13
C LEU A 334 4.87 -3.97 25.59
N ASN A 335 5.94 -3.27 25.97
CA ASN A 335 6.12 -2.73 27.33
C ASN A 335 5.66 -1.26 27.46
N LYS A 336 5.15 -0.64 26.38
CA LYS A 336 4.61 0.72 26.43
C LYS A 336 3.25 0.74 27.12
N GLY A 337 2.92 1.87 27.73
CA GLY A 337 1.62 2.07 28.39
C GLY A 337 0.46 2.08 27.41
N GLY A 338 -0.75 1.86 27.91
CA GLY A 338 -1.98 2.00 27.14
C GLY A 338 -2.34 3.46 26.83
N LEU A 339 -3.34 3.64 25.98
CA LEU A 339 -3.93 4.95 25.71
C LEU A 339 -4.69 5.47 26.95
N PRO A 340 -4.78 6.80 27.14
CA PRO A 340 -5.58 7.35 28.22
C PRO A 340 -7.06 6.98 28.05
N HIS A 341 -7.78 6.75 29.14
CA HIS A 341 -9.18 6.31 29.06
C HIS A 341 -10.10 7.31 28.34
N ASP A 342 -9.77 8.61 28.31
CA ASP A 342 -10.56 9.64 27.63
C ASP A 342 -10.13 9.88 26.17
N VAL A 343 -9.29 9.01 25.60
CA VAL A 343 -8.73 9.16 24.25
C VAL A 343 -9.77 9.34 23.15
N PHE A 344 -10.95 8.74 23.29
CA PHE A 344 -12.03 8.82 22.30
C PHE A 344 -12.68 10.22 22.19
N PHE A 345 -12.39 11.13 23.11
CA PHE A 345 -12.76 12.55 22.98
C PHE A 345 -11.71 13.38 22.24
N HIS A 346 -10.51 12.84 22.02
CA HIS A 346 -9.44 13.55 21.32
C HIS A 346 -9.69 13.61 19.81
N ASN A 347 -9.25 14.70 19.18
CA ASN A 347 -9.21 14.86 17.72
C ASN A 347 -10.56 14.75 16.97
N VAL A 348 -11.70 14.76 17.67
CA VAL A 348 -13.03 14.79 17.03
C VAL A 348 -13.24 16.10 16.26
N PHE A 349 -12.81 17.22 16.86
CA PHE A 349 -12.79 18.56 16.25
C PHE A 349 -11.49 19.26 16.65
N GLU A 350 -11.13 20.35 15.95
CA GLU A 350 -9.99 21.21 16.33
C GLU A 350 -10.15 21.76 17.76
N LYS A 351 -11.38 22.13 18.13
CA LYS A 351 -11.76 22.55 19.48
C LYS A 351 -12.93 21.71 19.95
N LEU A 352 -12.83 21.20 21.18
CA LEU A 352 -13.88 20.38 21.78
C LEU A 352 -15.15 21.24 21.97
N PRO A 353 -16.28 20.94 21.29
CA PRO A 353 -17.52 21.69 21.46
C PRO A 353 -18.12 21.45 22.85
N TRP A 354 -18.97 22.37 23.31
CA TRP A 354 -19.53 22.37 24.68
C TRP A 354 -20.14 21.02 25.07
N ASN A 355 -20.85 20.36 24.15
CA ASN A 355 -21.50 19.08 24.42
C ASN A 355 -20.50 17.94 24.63
N LEU A 356 -19.35 17.95 23.96
CA LEU A 356 -18.29 16.97 24.19
C LEU A 356 -17.48 17.32 25.46
N GLN A 357 -17.40 18.59 25.84
CA GLN A 357 -16.83 18.99 27.13
C GLN A 357 -17.69 18.48 28.30
N ASP A 358 -19.02 18.60 28.19
CA ASP A 358 -19.94 18.06 29.18
C ASP A 358 -19.83 16.54 29.29
N GLN A 359 -19.81 15.82 28.16
CA GLN A 359 -19.61 14.36 28.15
C GLN A 359 -18.26 13.94 28.75
N LEU A 360 -17.18 14.68 28.44
CA LEU A 360 -15.86 14.42 29.01
C LEU A 360 -15.86 14.62 30.54
N ARG A 361 -16.56 15.63 31.04
CA ARG A 361 -16.73 15.86 32.48
C ARG A 361 -17.48 14.70 33.13
N GLU A 362 -18.63 14.32 32.59
CA GLU A 362 -19.44 13.19 33.10
C GLU A 362 -18.65 11.86 33.06
N PHE A 363 -17.86 11.64 32.02
CA PHE A 363 -16.99 10.47 31.90
C PHE A 363 -15.91 10.44 33.00
N ARG A 364 -15.23 11.57 33.24
CA ARG A 364 -14.21 11.67 34.29
C ARG A 364 -14.82 11.53 35.69
N GLU A 365 -15.97 12.11 35.95
CA GLU A 365 -16.73 11.93 37.20
C GLU A 365 -17.06 10.43 37.42
N SER A 366 -17.42 9.72 36.35
CA SER A 366 -17.67 8.28 36.40
C SER A 366 -16.41 7.47 36.73
N LEU A 367 -15.26 7.81 36.14
CA LEU A 367 -13.97 7.18 36.46
C LEU A 367 -13.55 7.42 37.92
N GLU A 368 -13.73 8.64 38.41
CA GLU A 368 -13.46 8.98 39.82
C GLU A 368 -14.36 8.21 40.78
N LEU A 369 -15.66 8.09 40.45
CA LEU A 369 -16.62 7.30 41.22
C LEU A 369 -16.22 5.82 41.24
N MET A 370 -15.89 5.23 40.09
CA MET A 370 -15.42 3.83 39.99
C MET A 370 -14.20 3.60 40.88
N LYS A 371 -13.22 4.51 40.81
CA LYS A 371 -12.02 4.46 41.65
C LYS A 371 -12.34 4.55 43.14
N SER A 372 -13.29 5.40 43.54
CA SER A 372 -13.72 5.52 44.95
C SER A 372 -14.41 4.25 45.48
N LEU A 373 -14.99 3.46 44.58
CA LEU A 373 -15.63 2.17 44.88
C LEU A 373 -14.65 0.99 44.82
N GLY A 374 -13.36 1.24 44.53
CA GLY A 374 -12.35 0.18 44.36
C GLY A 374 -12.52 -0.63 43.08
N LEU A 375 -13.22 -0.10 42.08
CA LEU A 375 -13.30 -0.68 40.74
C LEU A 375 -12.13 -0.18 39.91
N GLU A 376 -11.27 -1.09 39.46
CA GLU A 376 -10.20 -0.78 38.50
C GLU A 376 -10.76 -0.79 37.08
N VAL A 377 -10.37 0.22 36.30
CA VAL A 377 -10.59 0.27 34.85
C VAL A 377 -9.22 -0.04 34.24
N ASP A 378 -9.03 -1.29 33.82
CA ASP A 378 -7.83 -1.74 33.11
C ASP A 378 -7.75 -1.13 31.69
#